data_AF-A0A3D3CQR1-F1
#
_entry.id   AF-A0A3D3CQR1-F1
#
_cell.length_a   1.000
_cell.length_b   1.000
_cell.length_c   1.000
_cell.angle_alpha   90.00
_cell.angle_beta   90.00
_cell.angle_gamma   90.00
#
_symmetry.space_group_name_H-M   'P 1'
#
loop_
_entity.id
_entity.type
_entity.pdbx_description
1 polymer ?
#
loop_
_entity_poly.entity_id
_entity_poly.type
_entity_poly.pdbx_seq_one_letter_code
_entity_poly.pdbx_strand_id
1 'polypeptide(L)' 'MEDVPDKNTMTEIKIFMASPNDTKEERKIFIDVIESLNRARGDQEGFYLRAIKWEDYAYPEAENPQS' A
#
# COMPACT_ATOMS: atom_id res chain seq x y z
N MET A 1 7.97 -4.86 30.88
CA MET A 1 7.96 -3.54 30.22
C MET A 1 7.22 -3.77 28.93
N GLU A 2 5.89 -3.60 28.96
CA GLU A 2 5.07 -3.76 27.76
C GLU A 2 5.27 -2.53 26.90
N ASP A 3 5.55 -2.77 25.61
CA ASP A 3 5.64 -1.75 24.58
C ASP A 3 4.25 -1.09 24.45
N VAL A 4 4.08 0.10 25.03
CA VAL A 4 2.85 0.86 24.88
C VAL A 4 2.96 1.59 23.54
N PRO A 5 2.14 1.26 22.52
CA PRO A 5 2.22 1.93 21.23
C PRO A 5 1.97 3.41 21.43
N ASP A 6 2.86 4.23 20.86
CA ASP A 6 2.74 5.68 20.85
C ASP A 6 1.39 6.04 20.22
N LYS A 7 0.56 6.79 20.96
CA LYS A 7 -0.77 7.24 20.51
C LYS A 7 -0.71 8.13 19.26
N ASN A 8 0.49 8.49 18.81
CA ASN A 8 0.74 9.34 17.66
C ASN A 8 1.30 8.61 16.42
N THR A 9 1.50 7.29 16.48
CA THR A 9 1.98 6.52 15.32
C THR A 9 0.81 6.07 14.43
N MET A 10 0.68 6.71 13.27
CA MET A 10 -0.21 6.26 12.18
C MET A 10 0.23 4.87 11.69
N THR A 11 -0.68 3.91 11.66
CA THR A 11 -0.36 2.53 11.22
C THR A 11 -0.41 2.43 9.70
N GLU A 12 0.73 2.22 9.04
CA GLU A 12 0.77 1.94 7.60
C GLU A 12 0.35 0.48 7.32
N ILE A 13 -0.73 0.29 6.55
CA ILE A 13 -1.22 -1.02 6.11
C ILE A 13 -0.97 -1.15 4.62
N LYS A 14 -0.12 -2.11 4.24
CA LYS A 14 0.23 -2.40 2.85
C LYS A 14 -0.75 -3.41 2.27
N ILE A 15 -1.41 -3.04 1.17
CA ILE A 15 -2.37 -3.90 0.48
C ILE A 15 -1.77 -4.34 -0.86
N PHE A 16 -1.53 -5.64 -1.00
CA PHE A 16 -0.94 -6.22 -2.20
C PHE A 16 -2.00 -6.46 -3.29
N MET A 17 -1.80 -5.83 -4.44
CA MET A 17 -2.62 -6.01 -5.63
C MET A 17 -2.01 -7.08 -6.54
N ALA A 18 -2.52 -8.30 -6.40
CA ALA A 18 -2.08 -9.46 -7.17
C ALA A 18 -2.67 -9.55 -8.59
N SER A 19 -3.58 -8.64 -8.96
CA SER A 19 -4.21 -8.68 -10.29
C SER A 19 -3.21 -8.27 -11.37
N PRO A 20 -3.24 -8.85 -12.58
CA PRO A 20 -2.38 -8.43 -13.68
C PRO A 20 -2.79 -7.05 -14.23
N ASN A 21 -1.89 -6.41 -14.99
CA ASN A 21 -2.12 -5.09 -15.57
C ASN A 21 -3.23 -5.00 -16.62
N ASP A 22 -3.78 -6.14 -17.05
CA ASP A 22 -4.90 -6.19 -18.00
C ASP A 22 -6.25 -5.81 -17.34
N THR A 23 -6.30 -5.81 -16.00
CA THR A 23 -7.48 -5.42 -15.19
C THR A 23 -7.48 -3.94 -14.81
N LYS A 24 -7.27 -3.05 -15.80
CA LYS A 24 -7.01 -1.62 -15.52
C LYS A 24 -8.15 -0.92 -14.79
N GLU A 25 -9.39 -1.20 -15.16
CA GLU A 25 -10.57 -0.55 -14.56
C GLU A 25 -10.79 -1.03 -13.12
N GLU A 26 -10.66 -2.32 -12.85
CA GLU A 26 -10.76 -2.87 -11.50
C GLU A 26 -9.65 -2.31 -10.59
N ARG A 27 -8.42 -2.22 -11.12
CA ARG A 27 -7.29 -1.63 -10.41
C ARG A 27 -7.53 -0.17 -10.09
N LYS A 28 -8.11 0.60 -11.02
CA LYS A 28 -8.46 2.00 -10.80
C LYS A 28 -9.51 2.15 -9.70
N ILE A 29 -10.60 1.38 -9.75
CA ILE A 29 -11.65 1.37 -8.72
C ILE A 29 -11.06 1.07 -7.34
N PHE A 30 -10.14 0.10 -7.27
CA PHE A 30 -9.47 -0.25 -6.02
C PHE A 30 -8.65 0.91 -5.44
N ILE A 31 -7.89 1.64 -6.29
CA ILE A 31 -7.14 2.82 -5.85
C ILE A 31 -8.09 3.92 -5.37
N ASP A 32 -9.17 4.20 -6.11
CA ASP A 32 -10.17 5.21 -5.74
C ASP A 32 -10.79 4.90 -4.36
N VAL A 33 -11.05 3.62 -4.07
CA VAL A 33 -11.56 3.17 -2.76
C VAL A 33 -10.52 3.39 -1.65
N ILE A 34 -9.25 3.06 -1.89
CA ILE A 34 -8.17 3.28 -0.91
C ILE A 34 -8.02 4.76 -0.58
N GLU A 35 -8.00 5.63 -1.60
CA GLU A 35 -7.88 7.07 -1.40
C GLU A 35 -9.07 7.64 -0.64
N SER A 36 -10.28 7.17 -0.95
CA SER A 36 -11.50 7.53 -0.24
C SER A 36 -11.44 7.12 1.23
N LEU A 37 -11.00 5.89 1.54
CA LEU A 37 -10.86 5.39 2.91
C LEU A 37 -9.81 6.16 3.71
N ASN A 38 -8.64 6.41 3.13
CA ASN A 38 -7.60 7.21 3.77
C ASN A 38 -8.12 8.61 4.10
N ARG A 39 -8.83 9.26 3.17
CA ARG A 39 -9.41 10.60 3.39
C ARG A 39 -10.53 10.61 4.43
N ALA A 40 -11.40 9.60 4.40
CA ALA A 40 -12.60 9.59 5.23
C ALA A 40 -12.31 9.12 6.67
N ARG A 41 -11.37 8.19 6.85
CA ARG A 41 -11.18 7.47 8.11
C ARG A 41 -9.73 7.34 8.56
N GLY A 42 -8.75 7.48 7.67
CA GLY A 42 -7.34 7.23 8.01
C GLY A 42 -6.87 8.01 9.23
N ASP A 43 -7.12 9.32 9.25
CA ASP A 43 -6.74 10.18 10.40
C ASP A 43 -7.54 9.87 11.68
N GLN A 44 -8.83 9.54 11.53
CA GLN A 44 -9.72 9.27 12.68
C GLN A 44 -9.43 7.91 13.33
N GLU A 45 -9.07 6.93 12.52
CA GLU A 45 -8.85 5.54 12.93
C GLU A 45 -7.36 5.21 13.09
N GLY A 46 -6.46 6.14 12.77
CA GLY A 46 -5.02 5.98 12.97
C GLY A 46 -4.35 5.01 11.99
N PHE A 47 -4.83 4.94 10.73
CA PHE A 47 -4.21 4.12 9.69
C PHE A 47 -3.96 4.89 8.38
N TYR A 48 -3.04 4.36 7.58
CA TYR A 48 -2.83 4.74 6.20
C TYR A 48 -2.72 3.50 5.32
N LEU A 49 -3.62 3.34 4.35
CA LEU A 49 -3.61 2.25 3.38
C LEU A 49 -2.69 2.60 2.21
N ARG A 50 -1.74 1.72 1.92
CA ARG A 50 -0.85 1.82 0.77
C ARG A 50 -1.06 0.65 -0.17
N ALA A 51 -1.54 0.93 -1.37
CA ALA A 51 -1.58 -0.06 -2.45
C ALA A 51 -0.16 -0.38 -2.94
N ILE A 52 0.16 -1.66 -3.09
CA ILE A 52 1.39 -2.11 -3.72
C ILE A 52 1.04 -3.04 -4.87
N LYS A 53 1.58 -2.76 -6.05
CA LYS A 53 1.34 -3.54 -7.26
C LYS A 53 2.34 -4.68 -7.34
N TRP A 54 1.94 -5.82 -7.91
CA TRP A 54 2.89 -6.92 -8.14
C TRP A 54 4.07 -6.49 -9.02
N GLU A 55 3.86 -5.54 -9.94
CA GLU A 55 4.92 -4.95 -10.76
C GLU A 55 5.98 -4.23 -9.92
N ASP A 56 5.61 -3.65 -8.78
CA ASP A 56 6.53 -2.96 -7.87
C ASP A 56 7.51 -3.96 -7.20
N TYR A 57 7.21 -5.26 -7.24
CA TYR A 57 8.06 -6.34 -6.71
C TYR A 57 8.63 -7.27 -7.78
N ALA A 58 8.13 -7.20 -9.01
CA ALA A 58 8.57 -8.03 -10.13
C ALA A 58 9.75 -7.44 -10.90
N TYR A 59 10.13 -6.19 -10.61
CA TYR A 59 11.45 -5.67 -10.98
C TYR A 59 12.45 -6.11 -9.90
N PRO A 60 13.33 -7.11 -10.16
CA PRO A 60 14.59 -7.10 -9.45
C PRO A 60 15.26 -5.77 -9.78
N GLU A 61 15.84 -5.09 -8.80
CA GLU A 61 16.94 -4.16 -9.05
C GLU A 61 18.04 -4.95 -9.76
N ALA A 62 17.91 -5.16 -11.07
CA ALA A 62 18.98 -5.61 -11.94
C ALA A 62 19.88 -4.42 -12.25
N GLU A 63 20.22 -3.62 -11.23
CA GLU A 63 21.34 -2.72 -11.31
C GLU A 63 22.60 -3.54 -11.03
N ASN A 64 23.13 -4.06 -12.13
CA ASN A 64 24.48 -4.59 -12.32
C ASN A 64 24.65 -6.13 -12.30
N PRO A 65 24.23 -6.85 -13.35
CA PRO A 65 24.56 -8.26 -13.53
C PRO A 65 26.02 -8.55 -13.93
N GLN A 66 26.93 -7.57 -14.00
CA GLN A 66 28.37 -7.80 -14.22
C GLN A 66 29.24 -6.75 -13.50
N SER A 67 29.84 -7.12 -12.37
CA SER A 67 31.09 -6.51 -11.88
C SER A 67 31.99 -7.57 -11.27
#